data_AF-A0A3D6DRI0-F1
#
_entry.id   AF-A0A3D6DRI0-F1
#
_cell.length_a   1.000
_cell.length_b   1.000
_cell.length_c   1.000
_cell.angle_alpha   90.00
_cell.angle_beta   90.00
_cell.angle_gamma   90.00
#
_symmetry.space_group_name_H-M   'P 1'
#
loop_
_entity.id
_entity.type
_entity.pdbx_description
1 polymer ?
#
loop_
_entity_poly.entity_id
_entity_poly.type
_entity_poly.pdbx_seq_one_letter_code
_entity_poly.pdbx_strand_id
1 'polypeptide(L)'
;LGAAPPPPCCEAARHLPPPQLEATAAAVASAPVGVAADPAVRGFQPYCAACHDSAETFPPNFLHGSPTEVSARLRHCAPRLYVRLAMADLAPELRAKTPMPPESMLPAFASDPVAWRSSPQRAGLMAQVDKWLRAEPGQPPQLASMLAGGYEALRPCLPAH
;
A
#
# COMPACT_ATOMS: atom_id res chain seq x y z
N LEU A 1 -30.04 5.45 -37.74
CA LEU A 1 -29.38 5.22 -36.44
C LEU A 1 -28.12 6.09 -36.42
N GLY A 2 -28.23 7.33 -35.93
CA GLY A 2 -27.10 8.26 -35.81
C GLY A 2 -26.74 8.39 -34.33
N ALA A 3 -25.61 7.81 -33.93
CA ALA A 3 -25.06 8.08 -32.61
C ALA A 3 -24.54 9.51 -32.58
N ALA A 4 -24.81 10.24 -31.49
CA ALA A 4 -24.25 11.57 -31.29
C ALA A 4 -22.72 11.49 -31.25
N PRO A 5 -22.02 12.49 -31.82
CA PRO A 5 -20.57 12.53 -31.75
C PRO A 5 -20.12 12.59 -30.29
N PRO A 6 -19.04 11.88 -29.92
CA PRO A 6 -18.52 11.91 -28.56
C PRO A 6 -18.10 13.34 -28.19
N PRO A 7 -18.22 13.74 -26.92
CA PRO A 7 -17.79 15.06 -26.50
C PRO A 7 -16.29 15.24 -26.74
N PRO A 8 -15.82 16.47 -27.00
CA PRO A 8 -14.44 16.74 -27.43
C PRO A 8 -13.37 16.24 -26.44
N CYS A 9 -13.70 16.12 -25.14
CA CYS A 9 -12.81 15.52 -24.14
C CYS A 9 -12.49 14.04 -24.42
N CYS A 10 -13.45 13.28 -24.96
CA CYS A 10 -13.29 11.86 -25.25
C CYS A 10 -12.49 11.62 -26.53
N GLU A 11 -12.48 12.58 -27.46
CA GLU A 11 -11.68 12.50 -28.69
C GLU A 11 -10.22 12.87 -28.41
N ALA A 12 -9.97 13.94 -27.64
CA ALA A 12 -8.64 14.30 -27.18
C ALA A 12 -7.95 13.18 -26.39
N ALA A 13 -8.69 12.46 -25.53
CA ALA A 13 -8.16 11.35 -24.74
C ALA A 13 -7.63 10.17 -25.59
N ARG A 14 -8.17 9.97 -26.80
CA ARG A 14 -7.71 8.90 -27.72
C ARG A 14 -6.32 9.15 -28.30
N HIS A 15 -5.85 10.40 -28.26
CA HIS A 15 -4.56 10.81 -28.79
C HIS A 15 -3.49 11.01 -27.70
N LEU A 16 -3.83 10.79 -26.44
CA LEU A 16 -2.86 10.87 -25.36
C LEU A 16 -1.94 9.64 -25.40
N PRO A 17 -0.64 9.81 -25.12
CA PRO A 17 0.22 8.66 -24.88
C PRO A 17 -0.33 7.84 -23.71
N PRO A 18 -0.05 6.52 -23.66
CA PRO A 18 -0.42 5.71 -22.51
C PRO A 18 0.09 6.38 -21.22
N PRO A 19 -0.67 6.34 -20.12
CA PRO A 19 -0.22 6.93 -18.87
C PRO A 19 1.11 6.31 -18.47
N GLN A 20 2.12 7.14 -18.30
CA GLN A 20 3.43 6.75 -17.81
C GLN A 20 3.55 7.19 -16.37
N LEU A 21 4.19 6.35 -15.55
CA LEU A 21 4.60 6.78 -14.22
C LEU A 21 5.66 7.87 -14.38
N GLU A 22 5.46 9.00 -13.72
CA GLU A 22 6.54 9.95 -13.52
C GLU A 22 7.61 9.24 -12.70
N ALA A 23 8.84 9.20 -13.22
CA ALA A 23 9.95 8.56 -12.53
C ALA A 23 10.32 9.42 -11.33
N THR A 24 9.65 9.21 -10.19
CA THR A 24 10.21 9.61 -8.91
C THR A 24 11.50 8.81 -8.79
N ALA A 25 12.66 9.48 -8.82
CA ALA A 25 13.93 8.84 -8.54
C ALA A 25 13.73 8.06 -7.25
N ALA A 26 13.71 6.73 -7.35
CA ALA A 26 13.63 5.86 -6.19
C ALA A 26 14.84 6.24 -5.36
N ALA A 27 14.62 7.02 -4.30
CA ALA A 27 15.64 7.27 -3.34
C ALA A 27 15.93 5.89 -2.74
N VAL A 28 17.00 5.27 -3.22
CA VAL A 28 17.78 4.33 -2.43
C VAL A 28 18.26 5.11 -1.22
N ALA A 29 17.35 5.31 -0.27
CA ALA A 29 17.62 5.93 1.01
C ALA A 29 18.53 4.96 1.75
N SER A 30 19.83 5.20 1.65
CA SER A 30 20.80 4.64 2.56
C SER A 30 20.47 5.19 3.93
N ALA A 31 19.82 4.38 4.76
CA ALA A 31 19.48 4.75 6.13
C ALA A 31 20.76 5.07 6.92
N PRO A 32 20.77 6.12 7.77
CA PRO A 32 21.88 6.37 8.68
C PRO A 32 22.02 5.22 9.69
N VAL A 33 23.26 4.85 9.98
CA VAL A 33 23.61 3.81 10.95
C VAL A 33 23.29 4.32 12.36
N GLY A 34 22.09 4.02 12.85
CA GLY A 34 21.65 4.30 14.22
C GLY A 34 20.44 3.45 14.58
N VAL A 35 20.55 2.68 15.66
CA VAL A 35 19.61 1.66 16.18
C VAL A 35 19.02 0.79 15.07
N ALA A 36 19.61 -0.39 14.84
CA ALA A 36 19.14 -1.34 13.83
C ALA A 36 17.62 -1.49 13.88
N ALA A 37 16.93 -0.94 12.87
CA ALA A 37 15.50 -1.06 12.76
C ALA A 37 15.14 -2.55 12.74
N ASP A 38 14.08 -2.89 13.49
CA ASP A 38 13.52 -4.24 13.56
C ASP A 38 13.51 -4.85 12.14
N PRO A 39 14.13 -6.02 11.90
CA PRO A 39 14.12 -6.68 10.60
C PRO A 39 12.70 -6.76 9.99
N ALA A 40 11.68 -6.90 10.83
CA ALA A 40 10.28 -6.87 10.43
C ALA A 40 9.86 -5.54 9.77
N VAL A 41 10.30 -4.41 10.33
CA VAL A 41 10.02 -3.06 9.82
C VAL A 41 10.82 -2.79 8.53
N ARG A 42 12.06 -3.28 8.46
CA ARG A 42 12.91 -3.10 7.27
C ARG A 42 12.33 -3.74 6.01
N GLY A 43 11.56 -4.83 6.15
CA GLY A 43 10.90 -5.50 5.03
C GLY A 43 9.92 -4.62 4.24
N PHE A 44 9.36 -3.57 4.85
CA PHE A 44 8.40 -2.67 4.20
C PHE A 44 9.06 -1.65 3.28
N GLN A 45 10.32 -1.29 3.53
CA GLN A 45 11.00 -0.20 2.84
C GLN A 45 11.00 -0.34 1.31
N PRO A 46 11.36 -1.50 0.71
CA PRO A 46 11.49 -1.61 -0.75
C PRO A 46 10.19 -1.37 -1.53
N TYR A 47 9.03 -1.55 -0.91
CA TYR A 47 7.73 -1.54 -1.59
C TYR A 47 6.83 -0.39 -1.15
N CYS A 48 6.99 0.08 0.08
CA CYS A 48 6.10 1.08 0.67
C CYS A 48 6.73 2.48 0.66
N ALA A 49 8.06 2.61 0.75
CA ALA A 49 8.74 3.89 0.94
C ALA A 49 8.56 4.84 -0.24
N ALA A 50 8.44 4.30 -1.46
CA ALA A 50 8.20 5.07 -2.68
C ALA A 50 6.99 6.01 -2.59
N CYS A 51 6.02 5.73 -1.70
CA CYS A 51 4.86 6.59 -1.48
C CYS A 51 4.69 7.01 -0.02
N HIS A 52 5.13 6.21 0.95
CA HIS A 52 4.84 6.39 2.38
C HIS A 52 6.00 6.95 3.21
N ASP A 53 7.15 7.22 2.60
CA ASP A 53 8.26 7.96 3.21
C ASP A 53 8.34 9.37 2.63
N SER A 54 7.39 10.22 3.02
CA SER A 54 7.33 11.63 2.61
C SER A 54 6.84 12.52 3.75
N ALA A 55 7.05 13.82 3.61
CA ALA A 55 6.48 14.81 4.54
C ALA A 55 4.98 15.03 4.32
N GLU A 56 4.42 14.48 3.24
CA GLU A 56 3.01 14.64 2.87
C GLU A 56 2.09 13.78 3.75
N THR A 57 0.86 14.25 3.96
CA THR A 57 -0.14 13.50 4.73
C THR A 57 -0.91 12.47 3.91
N PHE A 58 -0.84 12.58 2.57
CA PHE A 58 -1.45 11.63 1.64
C PHE A 58 -0.45 11.16 0.57
N PRO A 59 -0.27 9.82 0.40
CA PRO A 59 -0.81 8.77 1.24
C PRO A 59 -0.20 8.83 2.66
N PRO A 60 -0.78 8.17 3.69
CA PRO A 60 -0.32 8.33 5.08
C PRO A 60 1.16 7.99 5.23
N ASN A 61 1.97 8.93 5.70
CA ASN A 61 3.43 8.83 5.78
C ASN A 61 3.94 8.00 6.98
N PHE A 62 3.46 6.76 7.09
CA PHE A 62 3.82 5.85 8.19
C PHE A 62 5.28 5.35 8.14
N LEU A 63 6.03 5.60 7.05
CA LEU A 63 7.48 5.31 6.95
C LEU A 63 8.36 6.54 7.18
N HIS A 64 7.78 7.72 7.37
CA HIS A 64 8.53 8.93 7.62
C HIS A 64 8.86 9.12 9.11
N GLY A 65 10.08 9.56 9.43
CA GLY A 65 10.52 9.88 10.79
C GLY A 65 11.57 8.92 11.36
N SER A 66 11.72 8.92 12.69
CA SER A 66 12.68 8.07 13.39
C SER A 66 12.27 6.58 13.36
N PRO A 67 13.22 5.63 13.55
CA PRO A 67 12.90 4.19 13.54
C PRO A 67 11.82 3.78 14.55
N THR A 68 11.76 4.44 15.71
CA THR A 68 10.75 4.20 16.75
C THR A 68 9.38 4.70 16.32
N GLU A 69 9.30 5.90 15.71
CA GLU A 69 8.06 6.45 15.16
C GLU A 69 7.53 5.59 14.02
N VAL A 70 8.40 5.19 13.08
CA VAL A 70 8.03 4.31 11.97
C VAL A 70 7.49 2.98 12.48
N SER A 71 8.16 2.37 13.47
CA SER A 71 7.69 1.11 14.06
C SER A 71 6.32 1.26 14.74
N ALA A 72 6.09 2.38 15.44
CA ALA A 72 4.80 2.67 16.08
C ALA A 72 3.70 2.92 15.04
N ARG A 73 3.97 3.70 14.00
CA ARG A 73 3.01 4.03 12.93
C ARG A 73 2.65 2.80 12.09
N LEU A 74 3.60 1.92 11.77
CA LEU A 74 3.32 0.66 11.08
C LEU A 74 2.38 -0.24 11.88
N ARG A 75 2.64 -0.41 13.19
CA ARG A 75 1.75 -1.16 14.08
C ARG A 75 0.37 -0.51 14.17
N HIS A 76 0.31 0.82 14.31
CA HIS A 76 -0.95 1.56 14.34
C HIS A 76 -1.77 1.38 13.06
N CYS A 77 -1.12 1.45 11.89
CA CYS A 77 -1.70 1.32 10.55
C CYS A 77 -1.99 -0.13 10.14
N ALA A 78 -1.61 -1.13 10.95
CA ALA A 78 -1.72 -2.55 10.63
C ALA A 78 -3.10 -2.98 10.06
N PRO A 79 -4.26 -2.52 10.58
CA PRO A 79 -5.55 -2.90 10.02
C PRO A 79 -5.71 -2.50 8.55
N ARG A 80 -5.30 -1.27 8.20
CA ARG A 80 -5.39 -0.75 6.83
C ARG A 80 -4.34 -1.37 5.92
N LEU A 81 -3.14 -1.67 6.43
CA LEU A 81 -2.09 -2.39 5.69
C LEU A 81 -2.55 -3.81 5.33
N TYR A 82 -3.12 -4.54 6.29
CA TYR A 82 -3.61 -5.91 6.07
C TYR A 82 -4.60 -5.95 4.91
N VAL A 83 -5.61 -5.08 4.93
CA VAL A 83 -6.60 -5.01 3.87
C VAL A 83 -5.93 -4.70 2.52
N ARG A 84 -5.06 -3.69 2.45
CA ARG A 84 -4.42 -3.28 1.20
C ARG A 84 -3.49 -4.36 0.63
N LEU A 85 -2.79 -5.12 1.47
CA LEU A 85 -1.96 -6.25 1.04
C LEU A 85 -2.82 -7.44 0.55
N ALA A 86 -3.97 -7.68 1.19
CA ALA A 86 -4.89 -8.76 0.84
C ALA A 86 -5.62 -8.52 -0.49
N MET A 87 -5.79 -7.26 -0.93
CA MET A 87 -6.41 -6.95 -2.23
C MET A 87 -5.67 -7.56 -3.43
N ALA A 88 -4.39 -7.91 -3.29
CA ALA A 88 -3.64 -8.59 -4.34
C ALA A 88 -4.20 -9.99 -4.65
N ASP A 89 -4.86 -10.64 -3.68
CA ASP A 89 -5.47 -11.96 -3.83
C ASP A 89 -6.86 -11.93 -4.49
N LEU A 90 -7.49 -10.75 -4.54
CA LEU A 90 -8.84 -10.58 -5.07
C LEU A 90 -8.83 -10.19 -6.55
N ALA A 91 -9.83 -10.66 -7.28
CA ALA A 91 -10.15 -10.17 -8.62
C ALA A 91 -10.48 -8.66 -8.57
N PRO A 92 -10.14 -7.87 -9.59
CA PRO A 92 -10.30 -6.41 -9.58
C PRO A 92 -11.67 -5.91 -9.12
N GLU A 93 -12.74 -6.56 -9.56
CA GLU A 93 -14.13 -6.25 -9.26
C GLU A 93 -14.55 -6.55 -7.80
N LEU A 94 -13.80 -7.39 -7.09
CA LEU A 94 -14.05 -7.74 -5.69
C LEU A 94 -13.23 -6.87 -4.70
N ARG A 95 -12.36 -6.00 -5.21
CA ARG A 95 -11.46 -5.20 -4.38
C ARG A 95 -12.20 -4.02 -3.76
N ALA A 96 -12.26 -4.01 -2.43
CA ALA A 96 -12.73 -2.83 -1.70
C ALA A 96 -11.78 -1.61 -1.83
N LYS A 97 -10.51 -1.84 -2.15
CA LYS A 97 -9.46 -0.82 -2.30
C LYS A 97 -8.37 -1.27 -3.28
N THR A 98 -7.59 -0.32 -3.81
CA THR A 98 -6.38 -0.61 -4.60
C THR A 98 -5.38 -1.45 -3.77
N PRO A 99 -4.77 -2.51 -4.33
CA PRO A 99 -3.73 -3.27 -3.64
C PRO A 99 -2.52 -2.40 -3.35
N MET A 100 -1.73 -2.82 -2.35
CA MET A 100 -0.46 -2.21 -2.02
C MET A 100 0.70 -3.19 -2.29
N PRO A 101 1.73 -2.77 -3.05
CA PRO A 101 1.73 -1.56 -3.87
C PRO A 101 0.65 -1.61 -4.99
N PRO A 102 0.25 -0.46 -5.55
CA PRO A 102 -0.64 -0.43 -6.71
C PRO A 102 -0.04 -1.24 -7.87
N GLU A 103 -0.88 -1.95 -8.63
CA GLU A 103 -0.40 -2.82 -9.72
C GLU A 103 0.42 -2.05 -10.78
N SER A 104 0.11 -0.78 -11.01
CA SER A 104 0.87 0.09 -11.91
C SER A 104 2.32 0.32 -11.47
N MET A 105 2.63 0.23 -10.17
CA MET A 105 3.97 0.41 -9.61
C MET A 105 4.81 -0.87 -9.61
N LEU A 106 4.21 -2.05 -9.82
CA LEU A 106 4.92 -3.32 -9.75
C LEU A 106 6.12 -3.43 -10.72
N PRO A 107 6.07 -2.89 -11.95
CA PRO A 107 7.24 -2.88 -12.84
C PRO A 107 8.45 -2.15 -12.26
N ALA A 108 8.23 -1.08 -11.47
CA ALA A 108 9.31 -0.35 -10.80
C ALA A 108 10.00 -1.19 -9.70
N PHE A 109 9.32 -2.25 -9.22
CA PHE A 109 9.85 -3.23 -8.27
C PHE A 109 10.30 -4.53 -8.95
N ALA A 110 10.49 -4.51 -10.29
CA ALA A 110 10.80 -5.69 -11.09
C ALA A 110 9.82 -6.86 -10.86
N SER A 111 8.53 -6.53 -10.77
CA SER A 111 7.45 -7.47 -10.49
C SER A 111 6.24 -7.23 -11.39
N ASP A 112 5.26 -8.11 -11.27
CA ASP A 112 3.94 -8.03 -11.92
C ASP A 112 2.87 -8.53 -10.94
N PRO A 113 1.56 -8.35 -11.23
CA PRO A 113 0.50 -8.74 -10.29
C PRO A 113 0.52 -10.22 -9.89
N VAL A 114 0.91 -11.13 -10.79
CA VAL A 114 0.98 -12.57 -10.50
C VAL A 114 2.19 -12.86 -9.62
N ALA A 115 3.37 -12.38 -10.03
CA ALA A 115 4.61 -12.55 -9.29
C ALA A 115 4.52 -11.97 -7.87
N TRP A 116 3.94 -10.77 -7.72
CA TRP A 116 3.75 -10.13 -6.42
C TRP A 116 2.81 -10.92 -5.52
N ARG A 117 1.66 -11.37 -6.06
CA ARG A 117 0.67 -12.16 -5.31
C ARG A 117 1.29 -13.40 -4.67
N SER A 118 2.11 -14.14 -5.43
CA SER A 118 2.77 -15.36 -4.97
C SER A 118 4.15 -15.14 -4.31
N SER A 119 4.58 -13.89 -4.14
CA SER A 119 5.94 -13.60 -3.67
C SER A 119 6.13 -13.92 -2.18
N PRO A 120 7.30 -14.45 -1.78
CA PRO A 120 7.64 -14.59 -0.36
C PRO A 120 7.74 -13.23 0.35
N GLN A 121 8.03 -12.15 -0.37
CA GLN A 121 8.08 -10.80 0.19
C GLN A 121 6.70 -10.33 0.63
N ARG A 122 5.67 -10.44 -0.22
CA ARG A 122 4.29 -10.09 0.17
C ARG A 122 3.80 -10.98 1.30
N ALA A 123 4.07 -12.28 1.24
CA ALA A 123 3.72 -13.21 2.31
C ALA A 123 4.37 -12.82 3.66
N GLY A 124 5.65 -12.41 3.64
CA GLY A 124 6.35 -11.91 4.82
C GLY A 124 5.76 -10.63 5.39
N LEU A 125 5.40 -9.66 4.53
CA LEU A 125 4.70 -8.44 4.95
C LEU A 125 3.36 -8.78 5.59
N MET A 126 2.57 -9.65 4.95
CA MET A 126 1.27 -10.08 5.47
C MET A 126 1.41 -10.76 6.83
N ALA A 127 2.34 -11.71 6.98
CA ALA A 127 2.59 -12.43 8.22
C ALA A 127 2.99 -11.48 9.36
N GLN A 128 3.79 -10.45 9.06
CA GLN A 128 4.19 -9.45 10.05
C GLN A 128 3.01 -8.57 10.49
N VAL A 129 2.18 -8.09 9.56
CA VAL A 129 0.99 -7.31 9.89
C VAL A 129 0.00 -8.14 10.71
N ASP A 130 -0.21 -9.38 10.30
CA ASP A 130 -1.06 -10.37 10.98
C ASP A 130 -0.57 -10.67 12.40
N LYS A 131 0.75 -10.76 12.62
CA LYS A 131 1.35 -10.85 13.96
C LYS A 131 1.03 -9.63 14.83
N TRP A 132 1.09 -8.41 14.29
CA TRP A 132 0.73 -7.20 15.05
C TRP A 132 -0.75 -7.20 15.42
N LEU A 133 -1.63 -7.56 14.48
CA LEU A 133 -3.07 -7.62 14.73
C LEU A 133 -3.45 -8.66 15.77
N ARG A 134 -2.81 -9.83 15.78
CA ARG A 134 -3.02 -10.85 16.82
C ARG A 134 -2.51 -10.45 18.21
N ALA A 135 -1.59 -9.50 18.29
CA ALA A 135 -1.14 -8.97 19.58
C ALA A 135 -2.13 -7.95 20.16
N GLU A 136 -3.07 -7.44 19.35
CA GLU A 136 -4.20 -6.64 19.84
C GLU A 136 -5.28 -7.56 20.45
N PRO A 137 -5.99 -7.14 21.52
CA PRO A 137 -7.08 -7.93 22.07
C PRO A 137 -8.20 -8.13 21.02
N GLY A 138 -8.55 -9.38 20.72
CA GLY A 138 -9.67 -9.68 19.82
C GLY A 138 -9.50 -10.98 19.03
N GLN A 139 -10.33 -11.11 17.99
CA GLN A 139 -10.31 -12.22 17.05
C GLN A 139 -9.12 -12.07 16.07
N PRO A 140 -8.50 -13.17 15.60
CA PRO A 140 -7.55 -13.12 14.49
C PRO A 140 -8.12 -12.34 13.30
N PRO A 141 -7.28 -11.56 12.59
CA PRO A 141 -7.74 -10.72 11.51
C PRO A 141 -8.33 -11.58 10.39
N GLN A 142 -9.56 -11.24 9.99
CA GLN A 142 -10.26 -11.86 8.87
C GLN A 142 -10.75 -10.74 7.96
N LEU A 143 -10.39 -10.80 6.68
CA LEU A 143 -10.64 -9.72 5.72
C LEU A 143 -12.12 -9.33 5.66
N ALA A 144 -13.03 -10.30 5.59
CA ALA A 144 -14.47 -10.05 5.56
C ALA A 144 -14.96 -9.32 6.82
N SER A 145 -14.55 -9.77 8.01
CA SER A 145 -14.93 -9.14 9.29
C SER A 145 -14.38 -7.72 9.42
N MET A 146 -13.14 -7.48 8.98
CA MET A 146 -12.54 -6.14 8.97
C MET A 146 -13.26 -5.17 8.03
N LEU A 147 -13.84 -5.68 6.94
CA LEU A 147 -14.56 -4.89 5.96
C LEU A 147 -16.07 -4.79 6.21
N ALA A 148 -16.61 -5.45 7.23
CA ALA A 148 -18.05 -5.43 7.52
C ALA A 148 -18.59 -4.02 7.79
N GLY A 149 -17.80 -3.15 8.43
CA GLY A 149 -18.12 -1.73 8.63
C GLY A 149 -17.61 -0.79 7.52
N GLY A 150 -17.03 -1.35 6.45
CA GLY A 150 -16.33 -0.60 5.42
C GLY A 150 -14.88 -0.25 5.78
N TYR A 151 -14.04 -0.05 4.76
CA TYR A 151 -12.61 0.24 4.95
C TYR A 151 -12.35 1.50 5.79
N GLU A 152 -13.17 2.54 5.63
CA GLU A 152 -12.93 3.81 6.33
C GLU A 152 -13.28 3.74 7.83
N ALA A 153 -14.03 2.71 8.27
CA ALA A 153 -14.26 2.44 9.68
C ALA A 153 -13.02 1.85 10.38
N LEU A 154 -12.02 1.38 9.62
CA LEU A 154 -10.75 0.96 10.17
C LEU A 154 -9.98 2.16 10.72
N ARG A 155 -9.32 1.95 11.86
CA ARG A 155 -8.39 2.90 12.48
C ARG A 155 -7.50 3.56 11.40
N PRO A 156 -7.48 4.91 11.30
CA PRO A 156 -6.60 5.63 10.39
C PRO A 156 -5.13 5.26 10.60
N CYS A 157 -4.30 5.42 9.56
CA CYS A 157 -2.88 5.08 9.66
C CYS A 157 -2.05 6.09 10.45
N LEU A 158 -2.54 7.32 10.54
CA LEU A 158 -1.94 8.38 11.34
C LEU A 158 -2.93 8.75 12.46
N PRO A 159 -2.47 8.96 13.70
CA PRO A 159 -3.31 9.46 14.78
C PRO A 159 -3.96 10.80 14.40
N ALA A 160 -5.15 11.07 14.94
CA ALA A 160 -5.75 12.40 14.84
C ALA A 160 -4.86 13.41 15.60
N HIS A 161 -4.63 14.57 14.98
CA HIS A 161 -3.95 15.71 15.58
C HIS A 161 -4.90 16.52 16.47
#